data_AF-A0A9E4IJ44-F1
#
_entry.id   AF-A0A9E4IJ44-F1
#
_cell.length_a   1.000
_cell.length_b   1.000
_cell.length_c   1.000
_cell.angle_alpha   90.00
_cell.angle_beta   90.00
_cell.angle_gamma   90.00
#
_symmetry.space_group_name_H-M   'P 1'
#
loop_
_entity.id
_entity.type
_entity.pdbx_description
1 polymer ?
#
loop_
_entity_poly.entity_id
_entity_poly.type
_entity_poly.pdbx_seq_one_letter_code
_entity_poly.pdbx_strand_id
1 'polypeptide(L)' 'MSDNPDPLEDMAERLAGIAADMDDLGFAELRAAASGGDPSHLATERRLLKARRAVGRAIAALRTPEGDDQISF' A
#
# COMPACT_ATOMS: atom_id res chain seq x y z
N MET A 1 -22.25 0.36 -24.35
CA MET A 1 -21.16 0.66 -23.39
C MET A 1 -21.40 -0.22 -22.19
N SER A 2 -20.67 -1.32 -22.06
CA SER A 2 -20.63 -2.04 -20.78
C SER A 2 -19.72 -1.21 -19.88
N ASP A 3 -20.34 -0.36 -19.08
CA ASP A 3 -19.70 0.47 -18.06
C ASP A 3 -19.43 -0.40 -16.82
N ASN A 4 -18.81 -1.56 -17.04
CA ASN A 4 -18.42 -2.46 -15.96
C ASN A 4 -16.92 -2.26 -15.76
N PRO A 5 -16.49 -1.58 -14.70
CA PRO A 5 -15.07 -1.37 -14.45
C PRO A 5 -14.37 -2.73 -14.34
N ASP A 6 -13.12 -2.78 -14.78
CA ASP A 6 -12.28 -3.97 -14.62
C ASP A 6 -12.23 -4.33 -13.13
N PRO A 7 -12.71 -5.53 -12.71
CA PRO A 7 -12.71 -5.93 -11.31
C PRO A 7 -11.32 -5.89 -10.65
N LEU A 8 -10.25 -6.05 -11.44
CA LEU A 8 -8.87 -5.96 -10.96
C LEU A 8 -8.46 -4.52 -10.70
N GLU A 9 -8.87 -3.57 -11.54
CA GLU A 9 -8.61 -2.15 -11.34
C GLU A 9 -9.41 -1.61 -10.15
N ASP A 10 -10.68 -2.00 -10.00
CA ASP A 10 -11.49 -1.66 -8.82
C ASP A 10 -10.83 -2.14 -7.53
N MET A 11 -10.27 -3.35 -7.54
CA MET A 11 -9.53 -3.89 -6.40
C MET A 11 -8.24 -3.11 -6.14
N ALA A 12 -7.49 -2.76 -7.20
CA ALA A 12 -6.28 -1.98 -7.10
C ALA A 12 -6.53 -0.57 -6.54
N GLU A 13 -7.63 0.08 -6.92
CA GLU A 13 -8.02 1.39 -6.42
C GLU A 13 -8.41 1.35 -4.93
N ARG A 14 -9.16 0.33 -4.51
CA ARG A 14 -9.48 0.13 -3.08
C ARG A 14 -8.21 -0.11 -2.24
N LEU A 15 -7.28 -0.90 -2.75
CA LEU A 15 -5.98 -1.11 -2.10
C LEU A 15 -5.16 0.17 -2.06
N ALA A 16 -5.23 1.02 -3.08
CA ALA A 16 -4.56 2.32 -3.09
C ALA A 16 -5.11 3.25 -2.00
N GLY A 17 -6.42 3.27 -1.79
CA GLY A 17 -7.05 3.98 -0.66
C GLY A 17 -6.52 3.49 0.69
N ILE A 18 -6.48 2.16 0.89
CA ILE A 18 -5.93 1.57 2.13
C ILE A 18 -4.44 1.92 2.31
N ALA A 19 -3.66 1.97 1.22
CA ALA A 19 -2.25 2.35 1.29
C ALA A 19 -2.07 3.82 1.72
N ALA A 20 -2.97 4.71 1.31
CA ALA A 20 -2.99 6.11 1.74
C ALA A 20 -3.35 6.23 3.23
N ASP A 21 -4.37 5.51 3.70
CA ASP A 21 -4.73 5.48 5.12
C ASP A 21 -3.56 4.99 6.00
N MET A 22 -2.78 4.02 5.51
CA MET A 22 -1.57 3.55 6.18
C MET A 22 -0.47 4.60 6.25
N ASP A 23 -0.32 5.46 5.23
CA ASP A 23 0.63 6.58 5.25
C ASP A 23 0.23 7.62 6.29
N ASP A 24 -1.05 7.98 6.34
CA ASP A 24 -1.56 8.98 7.29
C ASP A 24 -1.38 8.50 8.74
N LEU A 25 -1.70 7.22 9.01
CA LEU A 25 -1.43 6.60 10.31
C LEU A 25 0.07 6.57 10.62
N GLY A 26 0.91 6.23 9.64
CA GLY A 26 2.37 6.21 9.82
C GLY A 26 2.91 7.59 10.19
N PHE A 27 2.42 8.64 9.53
CA PHE A 27 2.78 10.03 9.85
C PHE A 27 2.32 10.45 11.25
N ALA A 28 1.12 10.02 11.67
CA ALA A 28 0.62 10.29 13.02
C ALA A 28 1.52 9.65 14.09
N GLU A 29 1.94 8.39 13.88
CA GLU A 29 2.87 7.68 14.76
C GLU A 29 4.25 8.37 14.80
N LEU A 30 4.79 8.81 13.66
CA LEU A 30 6.03 9.58 13.61
C LEU A 30 5.94 10.88 14.43
N ARG A 31 4.83 11.60 14.29
CA ARG A 31 4.60 12.84 15.04
C ARG A 31 4.50 12.56 16.54
N ALA A 32 3.83 11.48 16.93
CA ALA A 32 3.72 11.06 18.32
C ALA A 32 5.09 10.67 18.91
N ALA A 33 5.88 9.89 18.17
CA ALA A 33 7.25 9.53 18.57
C ALA A 33 8.13 10.77 18.78
N ALA A 34 8.06 11.75 17.88
CA ALA A 34 8.84 12.98 17.97
C ALA A 34 8.42 13.87 19.16
N SER A 35 7.17 13.78 19.60
CA SER A 35 6.60 14.65 20.66
C SER A 35 6.68 14.02 22.05
N GLY A 36 6.52 12.69 22.15
CA GLY A 36 6.42 11.97 23.42
C GLY A 36 7.64 11.12 23.78
N GLY A 37 8.57 10.88 22.83
CA GLY A 37 9.77 10.08 23.05
C GLY A 37 9.51 8.58 23.30
N ASP A 38 8.26 8.10 23.22
CA ASP A 38 7.95 6.68 23.40
C ASP A 38 8.37 5.88 22.14
N PRO A 39 9.32 4.93 22.27
CA PRO A 39 9.78 4.11 21.15
C PRO A 39 8.70 3.17 20.60
N SER A 40 7.58 2.95 21.31
CA SER A 40 6.46 2.13 20.83
C SER A 40 5.87 2.65 19.51
N HIS A 41 5.78 3.98 19.36
CA HIS A 41 5.30 4.65 18.14
C HIS A 41 6.18 4.33 16.92
N LEU A 42 7.50 4.27 17.09
CA LEU A 42 8.41 3.88 16.01
C LEU A 42 8.24 2.41 15.60
N ALA A 43 7.88 1.53 16.54
CA ALA A 43 7.59 0.14 16.20
C ALA A 43 6.29 0.01 15.41
N THR A 44 5.25 0.78 15.78
CA THR A 44 3.97 0.85 15.07
C THR A 44 4.15 1.41 13.66
N GLU A 45 4.88 2.52 13.51
CA GLU A 45 5.22 3.13 12.23
C GLU A 45 5.90 2.13 11.29
N ARG A 46 6.90 1.40 11.78
CA ARG A 46 7.61 0.40 10.98
C ARG A 46 6.69 -0.73 10.52
N ARG A 47 5.71 -1.11 11.35
CA ARG A 47 4.69 -2.11 10.99
C ARG A 47 3.78 -1.58 9.88
N LEU A 48 3.34 -0.34 9.96
CA LEU A 48 2.52 0.32 8.93
C LEU A 48 3.27 0.41 7.61
N LEU A 49 4.53 0.86 7.62
CA LEU A 49 5.36 0.90 6.40
C LEU A 49 5.55 -0.47 5.74
N LYS A 50 5.72 -1.53 6.53
CA LYS A 50 5.82 -2.90 5.99
C LYS A 50 4.52 -3.33 5.33
N ALA A 51 3.38 -3.09 5.98
CA ALA A 51 2.06 -3.40 5.44
C ALA A 51 1.81 -2.62 4.13
N ARG A 52 2.08 -1.32 4.12
CA ARG A 52 1.94 -0.48 2.93
C ARG A 52 2.77 -0.98 1.75
N ARG A 53 4.03 -1.37 1.99
CA ARG A 53 4.87 -1.95 0.91
C ARG A 53 4.28 -3.24 0.35
N ALA A 54 3.66 -4.08 1.18
CA ALA A 54 2.98 -5.28 0.70
C ALA A 54 1.75 -4.93 -0.15
N VAL A 55 0.95 -3.96 0.29
CA VAL A 55 -0.20 -3.44 -0.48
C VAL A 55 0.25 -2.85 -1.82
N GLY A 56 1.33 -2.05 -1.84
CA GLY A 56 1.87 -1.50 -3.08
C GLY A 56 2.31 -2.57 -4.09
N ARG A 57 2.91 -3.68 -3.63
CA ARG A 57 3.22 -4.81 -4.50
C ARG A 57 1.98 -5.51 -5.02
N ALA A 58 0.93 -5.65 -4.20
CA ALA A 58 -0.34 -6.22 -4.64
C ALA A 58 -1.01 -5.34 -5.70
N ILE A 59 -1.03 -4.02 -5.52
CA ILE A 59 -1.52 -3.06 -6.51
C ILE A 59 -0.75 -3.21 -7.83
N ALA A 60 0.59 -3.27 -7.77
CA ALA A 60 1.41 -3.47 -8.95
C ALA A 60 1.08 -4.78 -9.66
N ALA A 61 0.95 -5.88 -8.91
CA ALA A 61 0.59 -7.19 -9.47
C ALA A 61 -0.81 -7.21 -10.11
N LEU A 62 -1.77 -6.46 -9.57
CA LEU A 62 -3.12 -6.35 -10.15
C LEU A 62 -3.14 -5.51 -11.44
N ARG A 63 -2.26 -4.52 -11.56
CA ARG A 63 -2.19 -3.60 -12.71
C ARG A 63 -1.26 -4.07 -13.82
N THR A 64 -0.34 -4.98 -13.51
CA THR A 64 0.50 -5.61 -14.53
C THR A 64 -0.29 -6.75 -15.18
N PRO A 65 -0.63 -6.67 -16.48
CA PRO A 65 -1.24 -7.79 -17.17
C PRO A 65 -0.30 -9.00 -17.17
N GLU A 66 -0.83 -10.20 -16.97
CA GLU A 66 -0.08 -11.46 -17.13
C GLU A 66 0.43 -11.55 -18.60
N GLY A 67 1.63 -11.05 -18.86
CA GLY A 67 2.17 -10.96 -20.22
C GLY A 67 3.63 -10.53 -20.34
N ASP A 68 4.21 -9.92 -19.30
CA ASP A 68 5.62 -9.49 -19.27
C ASP A 68 6.60 -10.57 -18.76
N ASP A 69 6.10 -11.78 -18.47
CA ASP A 69 6.93 -12.97 -18.16
C ASP A 69 7.48 -13.67 -19.42
N GLN A 70 7.35 -13.05 -20.60
CA GLN A 70 8.00 -13.52 -21.82
C GLN A 70 9.50 -13.22 -21.80
N ILE A 71 10.24 -14.13 -21.17
CA ILE A 71 11.52 -14.70 -21.59
C ILE A 71 12.54 -13.71 -22.21
N SER A 72 13.61 -13.43 -21.47
CA SER A 72 14.94 -13.23 -22.08
C SER A 72 15.81 -14.43 -21.71
N PHE A 73 16.16 -15.23 -22.72
CA PHE A 73 17.20 -16.26 -22.69
C PHE A 73 18.60 -15.63 -22.71
#